data_AF-A0A931SJD6-F1
#
_entry.id   AF-A0A931SJD6-F1
#
_cell.length_a   1.000
_cell.length_b   1.000
_cell.length_c   1.000
_cell.angle_alpha   90.00
_cell.angle_beta   90.00
_cell.angle_gamma   90.00
#
_symmetry.space_group_name_H-M   'P 1'
#
loop_
_entity.id
_entity.type
_entity.pdbx_description
1 polymer ?
#
loop_
_entity_poly.entity_id
_entity_poly.type
_entity_poly.pdbx_seq_one_letter_code
_entity_poly.pdbx_strand_id
1 'polypeptide(L)'
;VYDKSSFKVLKSFSYSGEGWGMTNDGARIYVSDGTAQIRIWDPATLKEVRRITVRDGARQVTQLNELEFVRGEIFANVWHEDRIARISPKDGAVLGWVELAGLLPKADRPTDPEAVLNGIAYDASGDRLFVTGKLWPKIFEIRLIPKK
;
A
#
# COMPACT_ATOMS: atom_id res chain seq x y z
N VAL A 1 11.27 7.09 -13.16
CA VAL A 1 10.18 6.80 -14.12
C VAL A 1 10.74 5.92 -15.22
N TYR A 2 10.07 4.80 -15.49
CA TYR A 2 10.54 3.77 -16.41
C TYR A 2 9.51 3.55 -17.51
N ASP A 3 9.97 3.15 -18.69
CA ASP A 3 9.09 2.57 -19.70
C ASP A 3 8.61 1.20 -19.21
N LYS A 4 7.30 0.95 -19.28
CA LYS A 4 6.69 -0.27 -18.72
C LYS A 4 7.15 -1.54 -19.44
N SER A 5 7.41 -1.48 -20.75
CA SER A 5 7.71 -2.65 -21.57
C SER A 5 9.19 -3.05 -21.53
N SER A 6 10.06 -2.04 -21.55
CA SER A 6 11.52 -2.22 -21.68
C SER A 6 12.26 -2.01 -20.36
N PHE A 7 11.60 -1.46 -19.34
CA PHE A 7 12.22 -1.01 -18.09
C PHE A 7 13.36 0.00 -18.29
N LYS A 8 13.41 0.66 -19.45
CA LYS A 8 14.37 1.74 -19.69
C LYS A 8 14.03 2.93 -18.79
N VAL A 9 15.04 3.52 -18.17
CA VAL A 9 14.90 4.78 -17.43
C VAL A 9 14.52 5.89 -18.41
N LEU A 10 13.36 6.50 -18.19
CA LEU A 10 12.87 7.63 -18.99
C LEU A 10 13.17 8.97 -18.31
N LYS A 11 13.01 9.04 -17.00
CA LYS A 11 13.13 10.27 -16.22
C LYS A 11 13.49 9.98 -14.77
N SER A 12 14.36 10.81 -14.21
CA SER A 12 14.66 10.88 -12.78
C SER A 12 14.20 12.23 -12.22
N PHE A 13 13.83 12.24 -10.95
CA PHE A 13 13.39 13.44 -10.23
C PHE A 13 13.67 13.26 -8.74
N SER A 14 13.69 14.37 -8.01
CA SER A 14 13.94 14.39 -6.56
C SER A 14 12.74 14.96 -5.82
N TYR A 15 12.51 14.46 -4.61
CA TYR A 15 11.53 14.98 -3.66
C TYR A 15 12.13 14.89 -2.25
N SER A 16 11.58 15.64 -1.29
CA SER A 16 12.09 15.67 0.09
C SER A 16 11.51 14.54 0.94
N GLY A 17 12.26 14.10 1.95
CA GLY A 17 11.87 13.01 2.84
C GLY A 17 11.99 11.63 2.19
N GLU A 18 11.39 10.63 2.83
CA GLU A 18 11.43 9.24 2.37
C GLU A 18 10.29 8.92 1.39
N GLY A 19 10.39 7.78 0.72
CA GLY A 19 9.30 7.18 -0.03
C GLY A 19 9.30 5.67 0.18
N TRP A 20 8.16 5.14 0.59
CA TRP A 20 7.98 3.73 0.96
C TRP A 20 7.09 3.02 -0.05
N GLY A 21 5.78 3.27 -0.01
CA GLY A 21 4.80 2.73 -0.96
C GLY A 21 4.31 3.79 -1.95
N MET A 22 3.89 3.33 -3.13
CA MET A 22 3.33 4.20 -4.16
C MET A 22 2.24 3.47 -4.96
N THR A 23 1.07 4.10 -5.12
CA THR A 23 0.00 3.62 -5.99
C THR A 23 -0.67 4.79 -6.72
N ASN A 24 -1.67 4.55 -7.56
CA ASN A 24 -2.40 5.59 -8.28
C ASN A 24 -3.85 5.20 -8.55
N ASP A 25 -4.72 6.20 -8.67
CA ASP A 25 -6.14 6.04 -9.07
C ASP A 25 -6.36 6.34 -10.56
N GLY A 26 -5.29 6.43 -11.35
CA GLY A 26 -5.30 6.89 -12.74
C GLY A 26 -5.24 8.41 -12.92
N ALA A 27 -5.50 9.21 -11.88
CA ALA A 27 -5.48 10.68 -11.92
C ALA A 27 -4.40 11.31 -11.01
N ARG A 28 -4.12 10.67 -9.87
CA ARG A 28 -3.16 11.09 -8.84
C ARG A 28 -2.29 9.93 -8.42
N ILE A 29 -1.08 10.26 -8.00
CA ILE A 29 -0.15 9.31 -7.37
C ILE A 29 -0.23 9.49 -5.86
N TYR A 30 -0.36 8.39 -5.13
CA TYR A 30 -0.38 8.35 -3.67
C TYR A 30 0.95 7.78 -3.19
N VAL A 31 1.60 8.44 -2.23
CA VAL A 31 2.93 8.06 -1.72
C VAL A 31 2.91 8.06 -0.20
N SER A 32 3.34 6.95 0.40
CA SER A 32 3.59 6.82 1.83
C SER A 32 5.09 6.98 2.13
N ASP A 33 5.42 7.32 3.37
CA ASP A 33 6.79 7.55 3.84
C ASP A 33 7.01 7.01 5.27
N GLY A 34 6.23 6.00 5.69
CA GLY A 34 6.26 5.46 7.05
C GLY A 34 5.58 6.34 8.11
N THR A 35 5.26 7.59 7.80
CA THR A 35 4.46 8.44 8.70
C THR A 35 2.96 8.12 8.59
N ALA A 36 2.12 8.87 9.29
CA ALA A 36 0.67 8.83 9.10
C ALA A 36 0.18 9.64 7.90
N GLN A 37 1.06 10.19 7.07
CA GLN A 37 0.69 11.01 5.92
C GLN A 37 0.72 10.18 4.63
N ILE A 38 -0.29 10.36 3.79
CA ILE A 38 -0.23 9.99 2.38
C ILE A 38 -0.13 11.27 1.57
N ARG A 39 0.97 11.40 0.83
CA ARG A 39 1.21 12.51 -0.09
C ARG A 39 0.52 12.21 -1.41
N ILE A 40 -0.08 13.23 -2.00
CA ILE A 40 -0.86 13.12 -3.24
C ILE A 40 -0.17 13.99 -4.27
N TRP A 41 0.33 13.38 -5.33
CA TRP A 41 1.15 14.02 -6.34
C TRP A 41 0.40 14.13 -7.66
N ASP A 42 0.73 15.20 -8.40
CA ASP A 42 0.31 15.35 -9.78
C ASP A 42 1.23 14.51 -10.69
N PRO A 43 0.71 13.60 -11.53
CA PRO A 43 1.52 12.69 -12.33
C PRO A 43 2.29 13.39 -13.46
N ALA A 44 1.84 14.55 -13.95
CA ALA A 44 2.53 15.28 -15.01
C ALA A 44 3.76 16.02 -14.46
N THR A 45 3.61 16.63 -13.29
CA THR A 45 4.70 17.42 -12.68
C THR A 45 5.56 16.63 -11.71
N LEU A 46 5.06 15.50 -11.19
CA LEU A 46 5.66 14.68 -10.13
C LEU A 46 5.92 15.47 -8.84
N LYS A 47 5.06 16.46 -8.58
CA LYS A 47 5.10 17.30 -7.37
C LYS A 47 3.90 17.01 -6.49
N GLU A 48 4.11 17.12 -5.19
CA GLU A 48 3.03 17.05 -4.20
C GLU A 48 2.05 18.21 -4.39
N VAL A 49 0.76 17.89 -4.50
CA VAL A 49 -0.33 18.87 -4.57
C VAL A 49 -1.11 18.97 -3.27
N ARG A 50 -1.16 17.90 -2.47
CA ARG A 50 -1.71 17.88 -1.11
C ARG A 50 -1.25 16.64 -0.36
N ARG A 51 -1.61 16.54 0.92
CA ARG A 51 -1.48 15.33 1.73
C ARG A 51 -2.74 15.10 2.58
N ILE A 52 -2.97 13.85 2.95
CA ILE A 52 -4.01 13.42 3.91
C ILE A 52 -3.35 12.74 5.10
N THR A 53 -3.91 12.93 6.28
CA THR A 53 -3.47 12.23 7.49
C THR A 53 -4.37 11.03 7.74
N VAL A 54 -3.78 9.84 7.76
CA VAL A 54 -4.50 8.60 7.97
C VAL A 54 -4.88 8.46 9.44
N ARG A 55 -6.18 8.25 9.68
CA ARG A 55 -6.73 8.13 11.03
C ARG A 55 -7.76 7.02 11.16
N ASP A 56 -7.63 6.24 12.22
CA ASP A 56 -8.67 5.35 12.72
C ASP A 56 -9.38 6.04 13.90
N GLY A 57 -10.54 6.65 13.61
CA GLY A 57 -11.20 7.58 14.52
C GLY A 57 -10.30 8.76 14.88
N ALA A 58 -9.99 8.90 16.17
CA ALA A 58 -9.10 9.97 16.65
C ALA A 58 -7.60 9.64 16.49
N ARG A 59 -7.24 8.37 16.30
CA ARG A 59 -5.85 7.90 16.34
C ARG A 59 -5.22 7.96 14.97
N GLN A 60 -4.00 8.48 14.89
CA GLN A 60 -3.21 8.40 13.66
C GLN A 60 -2.70 6.97 13.46
N VAL A 61 -2.69 6.53 12.21
CA VAL A 61 -2.06 5.26 11.81
C VAL A 61 -0.74 5.57 11.16
N THR A 62 0.37 5.22 11.82
CA THR A 62 1.74 5.37 11.31
C THR A 62 2.23 4.07 10.67
N GLN A 63 3.48 4.04 10.21
CA GLN A 63 4.12 2.88 9.59
C GLN A 63 3.43 2.43 8.29
N LEU A 64 2.78 3.37 7.60
CA LEU A 64 2.17 3.13 6.30
C LEU A 64 3.28 2.79 5.30
N ASN A 65 3.25 1.57 4.77
CA ASN A 65 4.28 1.06 3.88
C ASN A 65 3.72 0.91 2.48
N GLU A 66 3.72 -0.29 1.91
CA GLU A 66 3.20 -0.53 0.57
C GLU A 66 1.73 -0.12 0.44
N LEU A 67 1.37 0.41 -0.75
CA LEU A 67 0.06 0.95 -1.07
C LEU A 67 -0.51 0.29 -2.32
N GLU A 68 -1.83 0.09 -2.37
CA GLU A 68 -2.55 -0.25 -3.60
C GLU A 68 -3.92 0.43 -3.69
N PHE A 69 -4.32 0.86 -4.89
CA PHE A 69 -5.64 1.47 -5.10
C PHE A 69 -6.68 0.42 -5.48
N VAL A 70 -7.58 0.12 -4.55
CA VAL A 70 -8.55 -0.97 -4.66
C VAL A 70 -9.97 -0.40 -4.59
N ARG A 71 -10.68 -0.42 -5.72
CA ARG A 71 -12.10 0.00 -5.82
C ARG A 71 -12.42 1.37 -5.18
N GLY A 72 -11.56 2.37 -5.39
CA GLY A 72 -11.80 3.71 -4.85
C GLY A 72 -11.21 3.94 -3.45
N GLU A 73 -10.57 2.93 -2.85
CA GLU A 73 -9.92 3.01 -1.55
C GLU A 73 -8.41 2.83 -1.71
N ILE A 74 -7.63 3.44 -0.83
CA ILE A 74 -6.20 3.16 -0.71
C ILE A 74 -6.05 2.04 0.31
N PHE A 75 -5.49 0.92 -0.10
CA PHE A 75 -5.07 -0.14 0.78
C PHE A 75 -3.62 0.13 1.17
N ALA A 76 -3.29 0.02 2.45
CA ALA A 76 -1.93 0.23 2.94
C ALA A 76 -1.52 -0.88 3.90
N ASN A 77 -0.36 -1.50 3.65
CA ASN A 77 0.30 -2.29 4.70
C ASN A 77 0.72 -1.38 5.85
N VAL A 78 0.61 -1.89 7.08
CA VAL A 78 1.23 -1.27 8.26
C VAL A 78 2.46 -2.11 8.61
N TRP A 79 3.65 -1.51 8.52
CA TRP A 79 4.91 -2.23 8.70
C TRP A 79 4.98 -2.90 10.08
N HIS A 80 5.41 -4.17 10.11
CA HIS A 80 5.36 -5.09 11.26
C HIS A 80 3.96 -5.49 11.78
N GLU A 81 2.88 -5.19 11.07
CA GLU A 81 1.55 -5.74 11.38
C GLU A 81 1.07 -6.72 10.29
N ASP A 82 0.38 -7.78 10.70
CA ASP A 82 -0.30 -8.71 9.80
C ASP A 82 -1.68 -8.14 9.34
N ARG A 83 -1.74 -6.83 9.04
CA ARG A 83 -2.98 -6.11 8.69
C ARG A 83 -2.79 -5.10 7.58
N ILE A 84 -3.87 -4.82 6.86
CA ILE A 84 -3.95 -3.78 5.83
C ILE A 84 -5.05 -2.79 6.22
N ALA A 85 -4.73 -1.50 6.21
CA ALA A 85 -5.69 -0.42 6.38
C ALA A 85 -6.41 -0.15 5.05
N ARG A 86 -7.74 -0.05 5.07
CA ARG A 86 -8.55 0.46 3.96
C ARG A 86 -8.82 1.93 4.22
N ILE A 87 -8.35 2.81 3.35
CA ILE A 87 -8.25 4.25 3.62
C ILE A 87 -9.03 5.02 2.55
N SER A 88 -9.86 5.96 3.01
CA SER A 88 -10.52 6.93 2.15
C SER A 88 -9.49 7.88 1.54
N PRO A 89 -9.35 7.96 0.20
CA PRO A 89 -8.44 8.92 -0.44
C PRO A 89 -8.91 10.39 -0.30
N LYS A 90 -10.16 10.59 0.12
CA LYS A 90 -10.76 11.92 0.29
C LYS A 90 -10.13 12.64 1.47
N ASP A 91 -10.12 11.98 2.63
CA ASP A 91 -9.84 12.59 3.93
C ASP A 91 -8.86 11.79 4.81
N GLY A 92 -8.45 10.58 4.41
CA GLY A 92 -7.56 9.73 5.19
C GLY A 92 -8.27 8.92 6.28
N ALA A 93 -9.60 8.92 6.35
CA ALA A 93 -10.30 8.06 7.29
C ALA A 93 -10.06 6.58 6.98
N VAL A 94 -9.72 5.78 7.98
CA VAL A 94 -9.72 4.32 7.88
C VAL A 94 -11.17 3.85 7.80
N LEU A 95 -11.52 3.24 6.67
CA LEU A 95 -12.83 2.67 6.37
C LEU A 95 -12.98 1.24 6.90
N GLY A 96 -11.86 0.57 7.16
CA GLY A 96 -11.83 -0.76 7.74
C GLY A 96 -10.44 -1.37 7.76
N TRP A 97 -10.33 -2.53 8.38
CA TRP A 97 -9.10 -3.30 8.49
C TRP A 97 -9.27 -4.65 7.82
N VAL A 98 -8.26 -5.06 7.07
CA VAL A 98 -8.12 -6.44 6.57
C VAL A 98 -7.14 -7.16 7.49
N GLU A 99 -7.65 -8.15 8.20
CA GLU A 99 -6.88 -9.00 9.11
C GLU A 99 -6.27 -10.17 8.32
N LEU A 100 -4.95 -10.28 8.28
CA LEU A 100 -4.21 -11.33 7.56
C LEU A 100 -3.36 -12.20 8.50
N ALA A 101 -3.54 -12.06 9.81
CA ALA A 101 -2.88 -12.90 10.79
C ALA A 101 -3.15 -14.37 10.51
N GLY A 102 -2.08 -15.15 10.38
CA GLY A 102 -2.14 -16.59 10.05
C GLY A 102 -2.23 -16.93 8.56
N LEU A 103 -2.23 -15.95 7.65
CA LEU A 103 -2.24 -16.19 6.20
C LEU A 103 -1.02 -17.02 5.76
N LEU A 104 0.19 -16.64 6.20
CA LEU A 104 1.40 -17.43 5.99
C LEU A 104 1.56 -18.45 7.14
N PRO A 105 1.51 -19.77 6.86
CA PRO A 105 1.71 -20.80 7.88
C PRO A 105 3.06 -20.65 8.57
N LYS A 106 3.12 -20.95 9.88
CA LYS A 106 4.37 -20.82 10.66
C LYS A 106 5.55 -21.61 10.07
N ALA A 107 5.29 -22.77 9.46
CA ALA A 107 6.32 -23.59 8.82
C ALA A 107 6.94 -22.94 7.58
N ASP A 108 6.22 -22.01 6.93
CA ASP A 108 6.67 -21.28 5.74
C ASP A 108 7.24 -19.89 6.08
N ARG A 109 7.18 -19.48 7.35
CA ARG A 109 7.67 -18.16 7.78
C ARG A 109 9.20 -18.11 7.72
N PRO A 110 9.80 -17.18 6.97
CA PRO A 110 11.25 -17.00 6.99
C PRO A 110 11.73 -16.60 8.39
N THR A 111 12.97 -16.92 8.72
CA THR A 111 13.59 -16.61 10.01
C THR A 111 14.01 -15.14 10.14
N ASP A 112 14.08 -14.42 9.02
CA ASP A 112 14.48 -13.02 8.99
C ASP A 112 13.38 -12.15 9.65
N PRO A 113 13.71 -11.30 10.65
CA PRO A 113 12.73 -10.43 11.30
C PRO A 113 12.10 -9.42 10.35
N GLU A 114 12.73 -9.11 9.22
CA GLU A 114 12.19 -8.25 8.17
C GLU A 114 11.35 -9.01 7.15
N ALA A 115 11.14 -10.32 7.30
CA ALA A 115 10.25 -11.10 6.44
C ALA A 115 8.76 -10.90 6.79
N VAL A 116 8.33 -9.63 6.77
CA VAL A 116 7.00 -9.18 7.16
C VAL A 116 6.04 -9.06 5.97
N LEU A 117 4.74 -9.06 6.26
CA LEU A 117 3.68 -8.73 5.28
C LEU A 117 3.96 -7.36 4.65
N ASN A 118 4.10 -7.32 3.32
CA ASN A 118 4.33 -6.10 2.54
C ASN A 118 4.21 -6.41 1.04
N GLY A 119 3.25 -5.78 0.35
CA GLY A 119 2.97 -5.99 -1.06
C GLY A 119 1.50 -6.35 -1.29
N ILE A 120 0.80 -5.50 -2.04
CA ILE A 120 -0.60 -5.60 -2.39
C ILE A 120 -0.73 -5.29 -3.87
N ALA A 121 -1.46 -6.11 -4.62
CA ALA A 121 -1.74 -5.82 -6.02
C ALA A 121 -3.19 -6.11 -6.33
N TYR A 122 -3.81 -5.26 -7.14
CA TYR A 122 -5.21 -5.40 -7.52
C TYR A 122 -5.36 -5.48 -9.04
N ASP A 123 -5.92 -6.60 -9.49
CA ASP A 123 -6.38 -6.76 -10.86
C ASP A 123 -7.83 -6.30 -10.95
N ALA A 124 -8.03 -5.05 -11.41
CA ALA A 124 -9.36 -4.48 -11.59
C ALA A 124 -10.21 -5.20 -12.66
N SER A 125 -9.59 -5.90 -13.63
CA SER A 125 -10.31 -6.56 -14.72
C SER A 125 -10.92 -7.89 -14.29
N GLY A 126 -10.15 -8.69 -13.54
CA GLY A 126 -10.56 -9.97 -12.98
C GLY A 126 -11.15 -9.88 -11.58
N ASP A 127 -11.10 -8.69 -10.98
CA ASP A 127 -11.47 -8.45 -9.59
C ASP A 127 -10.73 -9.36 -8.58
N ARG A 128 -9.40 -9.34 -8.66
CA ARG A 128 -8.52 -10.20 -7.86
C ARG A 128 -7.56 -9.38 -7.02
N LEU A 129 -7.49 -9.70 -5.74
CA LEU A 129 -6.59 -9.06 -4.78
C LEU A 129 -5.47 -10.03 -4.44
N PHE A 130 -4.23 -9.58 -4.61
CA PHE A 130 -3.03 -10.35 -4.31
C PHE A 130 -2.28 -9.71 -3.15
N VAL A 131 -1.77 -10.53 -2.24
CA VAL A 131 -0.91 -10.09 -1.14
C VAL A 131 0.30 -11.00 -0.98
N THR A 132 1.39 -10.42 -0.49
CA THR A 132 2.65 -11.14 -0.20
C THR A 132 3.42 -10.47 0.93
N GLY A 133 4.64 -10.91 1.19
CA GLY A 133 5.55 -10.27 2.12
C GLY A 133 7.01 -10.32 1.64
N LYS A 134 7.84 -9.55 2.34
CA LYS A 134 9.28 -9.57 2.12
C LYS A 134 9.80 -10.99 2.35
N LEU A 135 10.53 -11.54 1.39
CA LEU A 135 11.09 -12.90 1.44
C LEU A 135 10.06 -14.03 1.61
N TRP A 136 8.76 -13.76 1.44
CA TRP A 136 7.75 -14.81 1.52
C TRP A 136 7.88 -15.76 0.33
N PRO A 137 7.71 -17.08 0.52
CA PRO A 137 7.79 -18.06 -0.56
C PRO A 137 6.52 -18.11 -1.43
N LYS A 138 5.51 -17.28 -1.14
CA LYS A 138 4.16 -17.35 -1.71
C LYS A 138 3.57 -15.97 -1.95
N ILE A 139 2.81 -15.86 -3.04
CA ILE A 139 1.83 -14.80 -3.27
C ILE A 139 0.45 -15.43 -3.13
N PHE A 140 -0.45 -14.77 -2.40
CA PHE A 140 -1.81 -15.24 -2.18
C PHE A 140 -2.79 -14.39 -2.95
N GLU A 141 -3.62 -15.02 -3.79
CA GLU A 141 -4.89 -14.42 -4.20
C GLU A 141 -5.88 -14.58 -3.05
N ILE A 142 -6.48 -13.48 -2.58
CA ILE A 142 -7.37 -13.48 -1.42
C ILE A 142 -8.75 -12.91 -1.78
N ARG A 143 -9.77 -13.36 -1.04
CA ARG A 143 -11.11 -12.77 -1.05
C ARG A 143 -11.44 -12.25 0.34
N LEU A 144 -11.90 -11.01 0.40
CA LEU A 144 -12.30 -10.38 1.66
C LEU A 144 -13.74 -10.77 2.00
N ILE A 145 -13.95 -11.14 3.26
CA ILE A 145 -15.27 -11.39 3.83
C ILE A 145 -15.48 -10.45 5.02
N PRO A 146 -16.63 -9.76 5.13
CA PRO A 146 -16.93 -8.95 6.30
C PRO A 146 -16.89 -9.79 7.58
N LYS A 147 -16.33 -9.23 8.65
CA LYS A 147 -16.41 -9.83 9.98
C LYS A 147 -17.88 -9.82 10.43
N LYS A 148 -18.39 -10.97 10.85
CA LYS A 148 -19.72 -11.10 11.46
C LYS A 148 -19.77 -10.47 12.84
#